data_AF-A0A7Y5IIQ5-F1
#
_entry.id   AF-A0A7Y5IIQ5-F1
#
_cell.length_a   1.000
_cell.length_b   1.000
_cell.length_c   1.000
_cell.angle_alpha   90.00
_cell.angle_beta   90.00
_cell.angle_gamma   90.00
#
_symmetry.space_group_name_H-M   'P 1'
#
loop_
_entity.id
_entity.type
_entity.pdbx_description
1 polymer ?
#
loop_
_entity_poly.entity_id
_entity_poly.type
_entity_poly.pdbx_seq_one_letter_code
_entity_poly.pdbx_strand_id
1 'polypeptide(L)'
;MKKIIDRNSAEGLLKDLGGEFAVIRNPAYIHPAFELAPLAPRLTGPLDRLSAAVMDMDGTTTTTEELCIHSLEYMLRAMSGKYTTAEWSGLDHTADYPNIIGNSTTKHVEYLITKYAGLLQTDRTKESFAYAALWTLICGKDAKRKQEVHVTLAKMDLVTMTEDPLFRDAAADPASVPGMRAAIGAELFGRYGGRMRPLSHTDLVTLGIDIYYQRYHEILQRIENGESRQISMELFHDPEKRLIQPMPGILFFLPLLKGWLGDEAALFADRLFEEYATKSGHEFPASERHSAASSLASLGRFFEQHPAKLAIVTSSIFYEANIVMSEVFSVLSAQLASVPLSAGRQTLLRAKLQQYRNVYDAFITASDSTEIRLKPHRDLYSIALHQLNIPTADFHRVIGFEDSESGTIAIRTAGIGRCIAVPFAQTKGHNFDAATLVALGGIPEVVLSHNVFLNA
;
A
#
# COMPACT_ATOMS: atom_id res chain seq x y z
N MET A 1 0.79 40.00 -6.68
CA MET A 1 2.11 39.47 -7.11
C MET A 1 2.11 39.32 -8.63
N LYS A 2 3.20 39.63 -9.34
CA LYS A 2 3.30 39.33 -10.79
C LYS A 2 3.21 37.81 -10.97
N LYS A 3 2.40 37.35 -11.93
CA LYS A 3 2.21 35.92 -12.21
C LYS A 3 3.39 35.28 -12.95
N ILE A 4 4.18 36.09 -13.66
CA ILE A 4 5.39 35.70 -14.37
C ILE A 4 6.51 36.58 -13.84
N ILE A 5 7.60 35.98 -13.39
CA ILE A 5 8.74 36.64 -12.76
C ILE A 5 10.03 36.20 -13.44
N ASP A 6 11.08 37.02 -13.34
CA ASP A 6 12.40 36.64 -13.79
C ASP A 6 13.08 35.64 -12.84
N ARG A 7 14.22 35.09 -13.30
CA ARG A 7 15.02 34.11 -12.55
C ARG A 7 15.43 34.61 -11.16
N ASN A 8 15.85 35.86 -11.04
CA ASN A 8 16.38 36.39 -9.77
C ASN A 8 15.26 36.52 -8.73
N SER A 9 14.09 36.97 -9.18
CA SER A 9 12.88 37.00 -8.36
C SER A 9 12.46 35.60 -7.94
N ALA A 10 12.53 34.61 -8.84
CA ALA A 10 12.21 33.22 -8.52
C ALA A 10 13.17 32.62 -7.48
N GLU A 11 14.47 32.90 -7.59
CA GLU A 11 15.48 32.46 -6.61
C GLU A 11 15.19 33.04 -5.22
N GLY A 12 14.76 34.30 -5.13
CA GLY A 12 14.31 34.91 -3.87
C GLY A 12 13.14 34.17 -3.24
N LEU A 13 12.09 33.89 -4.02
CA LEU A 13 10.92 33.14 -3.52
C LEU A 13 11.27 31.72 -3.09
N LEU A 14 12.17 31.04 -3.79
CA LEU A 14 12.63 29.72 -3.39
C LEU A 14 13.35 29.77 -2.05
N LYS A 15 14.22 30.76 -1.80
CA LYS A 15 14.90 30.91 -0.50
C LYS A 15 13.91 31.10 0.66
N ASP A 16 12.79 31.77 0.42
CA ASP A 16 11.76 32.01 1.44
C ASP A 16 10.89 30.78 1.72
N LEU A 17 10.88 29.76 0.85
CA LEU A 17 10.05 28.56 1.02
C LEU A 17 10.63 27.54 2.01
N GLY A 18 11.94 27.55 2.27
CA GLY A 18 12.57 26.62 3.21
C GLY A 18 14.05 26.36 2.95
N GLY A 19 14.68 25.60 3.86
CA GLY A 19 16.10 25.24 3.78
C GLY A 19 16.40 23.88 3.12
N GLU A 20 15.40 23.03 2.95
CA GLU A 20 15.52 21.70 2.35
C GLU A 20 14.53 21.56 1.18
N PHE A 21 14.95 20.92 0.08
CA PHE A 21 14.11 20.68 -1.10
C PHE A 21 14.26 19.24 -1.58
N ALA A 22 13.16 18.62 -1.98
CA ALA A 22 13.18 17.39 -2.75
C ALA A 22 13.24 17.71 -4.26
N VAL A 23 14.00 16.89 -4.99
CA VAL A 23 14.01 16.89 -6.45
C VAL A 23 13.13 15.75 -6.93
N ILE A 24 11.97 16.08 -7.51
CA ILE A 24 11.04 15.08 -8.03
C ILE A 24 11.19 15.02 -9.55
N ARG A 25 11.66 13.88 -10.08
CA ARG A 25 11.79 13.69 -11.53
C ARG A 25 10.44 13.41 -12.15
N ASN A 26 10.13 14.13 -13.23
CA ASN A 26 8.91 13.93 -13.99
C ASN A 26 9.12 12.89 -15.11
N PRO A 27 8.03 12.21 -15.55
CA PRO A 27 8.07 11.40 -16.75
C PRO A 27 8.52 12.20 -17.97
N ALA A 28 9.13 11.55 -18.96
CA ALA A 28 9.74 12.21 -20.12
C ALA A 28 8.76 13.06 -20.96
N TYR A 29 7.46 12.79 -20.87
CA TYR A 29 6.41 13.54 -21.57
C TYR A 29 5.89 14.77 -20.80
N ILE A 30 6.43 15.06 -19.61
CA ILE A 30 6.06 16.19 -18.77
C ILE A 30 7.20 17.23 -18.75
N HIS A 31 6.84 18.50 -18.94
CA HIS A 31 7.74 19.64 -18.77
C HIS A 31 7.41 20.39 -17.47
N PRO A 32 8.40 20.75 -16.63
CA PRO A 32 9.85 20.49 -16.75
C PRO A 32 10.24 19.05 -16.39
N ALA A 33 11.49 18.66 -16.68
CA ALA A 33 12.01 17.32 -16.39
C ALA A 33 12.08 16.98 -14.89
N PHE A 34 12.04 17.98 -14.01
CA PHE A 34 11.93 17.79 -12.58
C PHE A 34 11.24 18.98 -11.91
N GLU A 35 10.65 18.74 -10.74
CA GLU A 35 10.12 19.74 -9.83
C GLU A 35 11.02 19.87 -8.60
N LEU A 36 11.18 21.10 -8.10
CA LEU A 36 11.77 21.37 -6.78
C LEU A 36 10.62 21.59 -5.79
N ALA A 37 10.52 20.72 -4.79
CA ALA A 37 9.47 20.79 -3.79
C ALA A 37 10.07 21.13 -2.42
N PRO A 38 9.69 22.25 -1.77
CA PRO A 38 10.18 22.58 -0.44
C PRO A 38 9.72 21.55 0.59
N LEU A 39 10.59 21.19 1.52
CA LEU A 39 10.27 20.32 2.64
C LEU A 39 9.94 21.17 3.87
N ALA A 40 8.84 20.83 4.56
CA ALA A 40 8.53 21.41 5.85
C ALA A 40 9.67 21.17 6.86
N PRO A 41 9.97 22.08 7.80
CA PRO A 41 11.00 21.85 8.82
C PRO A 41 10.76 20.58 9.64
N ARG A 42 11.83 19.91 10.09
CA ARG A 42 11.74 18.74 11.01
C ARG A 42 11.21 19.19 12.37
N LEU A 43 10.11 18.59 12.81
CA LEU A 43 9.51 18.83 14.11
C LEU A 43 9.78 17.67 15.06
N THR A 44 10.82 17.80 15.88
CA THR A 44 11.26 16.78 16.85
C THR A 44 10.75 17.03 18.27
N GLY A 45 10.32 18.26 18.56
CA GLY A 45 9.79 18.63 19.87
C GLY A 45 8.41 18.03 20.16
N PRO A 46 8.03 18.01 21.46
CA PRO A 46 6.76 17.45 21.87
C PRO A 46 5.57 18.27 21.36
N LEU A 47 4.44 17.59 21.23
CA LEU A 47 3.14 18.12 20.89
C LEU A 47 2.40 18.57 22.14
N ASP A 48 1.78 19.74 22.05
CA ASP A 48 0.73 20.17 22.97
C ASP A 48 -0.57 19.38 22.71
N ARG A 49 -0.85 19.09 21.44
CA ARG A 49 -1.99 18.29 20.98
C ARG A 49 -1.70 17.67 19.62
N LEU A 50 -2.25 16.47 19.39
CA LEU A 50 -2.34 15.87 18.06
C LEU A 50 -3.70 16.21 17.42
N SER A 51 -3.67 16.96 16.33
CA SER A 51 -4.88 17.30 15.56
C SER A 51 -5.26 16.17 14.60
N ALA A 52 -4.27 15.55 13.96
CA ALA A 52 -4.48 14.45 13.03
C ALA A 52 -3.26 13.53 12.89
N ALA A 53 -3.50 12.26 12.56
CA ALA A 53 -2.52 11.37 11.98
C ALA A 53 -2.93 11.01 10.54
N VAL A 54 -2.00 11.18 9.59
CA VAL A 54 -2.16 10.72 8.21
C VAL A 54 -1.21 9.55 7.99
N MET A 55 -1.72 8.44 7.48
CA MET A 55 -0.99 7.18 7.44
C MET A 55 -1.02 6.60 6.04
N ASP A 56 0.10 6.07 5.56
CA ASP A 56 0.04 5.17 4.41
C ASP A 56 -0.74 3.91 4.76
N MET A 57 -1.25 3.24 3.73
CA MET A 57 -1.91 1.95 3.85
C MET A 57 -0.86 0.84 3.93
N ASP A 58 -0.18 0.59 2.82
CA ASP A 58 0.79 -0.49 2.64
C ASP A 58 2.03 -0.24 3.52
N GLY A 59 2.65 -1.28 4.08
CA GLY A 59 3.83 -1.19 4.97
C GLY A 59 3.66 -0.43 6.31
N THR A 60 2.59 0.35 6.47
CA THR A 60 2.33 1.24 7.62
C THR A 60 1.09 0.81 8.41
N THR A 61 -0.05 0.66 7.73
CA THR A 61 -1.33 0.25 8.34
C THR A 61 -1.61 -1.23 8.12
N THR A 62 -1.21 -1.78 6.97
CA THR A 62 -1.42 -3.18 6.61
C THR A 62 -0.27 -3.74 5.79
N THR A 63 -0.12 -5.06 5.82
CA THR A 63 0.70 -5.78 4.84
C THR A 63 -0.11 -6.04 3.57
N THR A 64 0.44 -5.73 2.41
CA THR A 64 -0.09 -6.16 1.10
C THR A 64 1.00 -6.81 0.23
N GLU A 65 2.22 -6.86 0.75
CA GLU A 65 3.40 -7.25 0.01
C GLU A 65 3.41 -8.73 -0.31
N GLU A 66 2.91 -9.59 0.57
CA GLU A 66 2.76 -11.02 0.27
C GLU A 66 1.85 -11.23 -0.95
N LEU A 67 0.79 -10.43 -1.09
CA LEU A 67 -0.10 -10.47 -2.26
C LEU A 67 0.61 -9.94 -3.53
N CYS A 68 1.35 -8.83 -3.42
CA CYS A 68 2.13 -8.28 -4.52
C CYS A 68 3.22 -9.27 -5.00
N ILE A 69 4.02 -9.80 -4.07
CA ILE A 69 5.10 -10.76 -4.33
C ILE A 69 4.52 -12.04 -4.96
N HIS A 70 3.44 -12.58 -4.40
CA HIS A 70 2.75 -13.73 -4.99
C HIS A 70 2.35 -13.46 -6.44
N SER A 71 1.76 -12.30 -6.73
CA SER A 71 1.27 -11.97 -8.06
C SER A 71 2.40 -11.73 -9.06
N LEU A 72 3.53 -11.15 -8.61
CA LEU A 72 4.75 -10.98 -9.40
C LEU A 72 5.44 -12.32 -9.70
N GLU A 73 5.53 -13.21 -8.71
CA GLU A 73 6.06 -14.55 -8.91
C GLU A 73 5.14 -15.34 -9.87
N TYR A 74 3.82 -15.28 -9.66
CA TYR A 74 2.84 -15.88 -10.56
C TYR A 74 3.03 -15.42 -12.00
N MET A 75 3.23 -14.11 -12.23
CA MET A 75 3.51 -13.56 -13.55
C MET A 75 4.73 -14.24 -14.19
N LEU A 76 5.86 -14.35 -13.48
CA LEU A 76 7.05 -15.03 -14.01
C LEU A 76 6.83 -16.52 -14.26
N ARG A 77 6.10 -17.22 -13.38
CA ARG A 77 5.73 -18.63 -13.57
C ARG A 77 4.87 -18.80 -14.82
N ALA A 78 3.88 -17.94 -15.01
CA ALA A 78 3.00 -17.95 -16.17
C ALA A 78 3.76 -17.67 -17.48
N MET A 79 4.62 -16.65 -17.48
CA MET A 79 5.43 -16.28 -18.66
C MET A 79 6.53 -17.29 -18.99
N SER A 80 6.97 -18.11 -18.04
CA SER A 80 8.02 -19.13 -18.24
C SER A 80 7.50 -20.55 -18.41
N GLY A 81 6.25 -20.81 -17.99
CA GLY A 81 5.68 -22.15 -17.88
C GLY A 81 6.21 -22.96 -16.69
N LYS A 82 7.01 -22.37 -15.78
CA LYS A 82 7.63 -23.06 -14.64
C LYS A 82 6.83 -22.85 -13.36
N TYR A 83 5.79 -23.65 -13.16
CA TYR A 83 4.82 -23.43 -12.08
C TYR A 83 5.24 -23.98 -10.72
N THR A 84 6.16 -24.94 -10.69
CA THR A 84 6.59 -25.58 -9.43
C THR A 84 7.94 -25.07 -8.94
N THR A 85 8.18 -25.22 -7.63
CA THR A 85 9.49 -24.90 -7.02
C THR A 85 10.63 -25.79 -7.52
N ALA A 86 10.30 -26.99 -8.00
CA ALA A 86 11.25 -27.89 -8.65
C ALA A 86 11.72 -27.39 -10.03
N GLU A 87 10.85 -26.69 -10.76
CA GLU A 87 11.16 -26.12 -12.08
C GLU A 87 11.87 -24.76 -11.97
N TRP A 88 11.47 -23.95 -10.98
CA TRP A 88 12.09 -22.68 -10.62
C TRP A 88 11.85 -22.37 -9.13
N SER A 89 12.94 -22.08 -8.42
CA SER A 89 12.96 -21.84 -6.97
C SER A 89 12.09 -20.67 -6.51
N GLY A 90 11.67 -19.78 -7.41
CA GLY A 90 10.95 -18.55 -7.09
C GLY A 90 11.86 -17.34 -6.99
N LEU A 91 11.30 -16.23 -6.52
CA LEU A 91 11.99 -14.96 -6.33
C LEU A 91 13.04 -15.05 -5.21
N ASP A 92 14.18 -14.39 -5.40
CA ASP A 92 15.22 -14.31 -4.37
C ASP A 92 14.91 -13.19 -3.38
N HIS A 93 14.72 -13.55 -2.11
CA HIS A 93 14.37 -12.57 -1.06
C HIS A 93 15.41 -11.46 -0.88
N THR A 94 16.70 -11.74 -1.08
CA THR A 94 17.78 -10.77 -0.84
C THR A 94 18.00 -9.88 -2.05
N ALA A 95 17.95 -10.46 -3.26
CA ALA A 95 18.24 -9.75 -4.49
C ALA A 95 17.00 -9.11 -5.12
N ASP A 96 15.82 -9.73 -5.06
CA ASP A 96 14.62 -9.26 -5.76
C ASP A 96 13.76 -8.31 -4.93
N TYR A 97 13.48 -8.66 -3.67
CA TYR A 97 12.49 -7.92 -2.86
C TYR A 97 12.77 -6.42 -2.76
N PRO A 98 14.03 -5.96 -2.59
CA PRO A 98 14.34 -4.53 -2.57
C PRO A 98 13.99 -3.79 -3.88
N ASN A 99 13.88 -4.50 -5.00
CA ASN A 99 13.61 -3.93 -6.32
C ASN A 99 12.13 -4.06 -6.73
N ILE A 100 11.33 -4.86 -6.01
CA ILE A 100 9.95 -5.18 -6.38
C ILE A 100 8.91 -4.75 -5.33
N ILE A 101 9.30 -3.97 -4.31
CA ILE A 101 8.43 -3.41 -3.29
C ILE A 101 8.77 -1.93 -3.06
N GLY A 102 7.78 -1.12 -2.68
CA GLY A 102 7.98 0.31 -2.35
C GLY A 102 8.28 1.23 -3.55
N ASN A 103 8.01 0.76 -4.77
CA ASN A 103 8.12 1.49 -6.04
C ASN A 103 6.89 1.20 -6.92
N SER A 104 6.80 1.74 -8.13
CA SER A 104 5.68 1.46 -9.04
C SER A 104 5.71 0.03 -9.61
N THR A 105 4.54 -0.57 -9.82
CA THR A 105 4.37 -1.90 -10.43
C THR A 105 5.14 -2.04 -11.75
N THR A 106 5.15 -0.99 -12.58
CA THR A 106 5.90 -0.96 -13.85
C THR A 106 7.38 -1.23 -13.63
N LYS A 107 8.00 -0.59 -12.62
CA LYS A 107 9.42 -0.81 -12.30
C LYS A 107 9.68 -2.22 -11.79
N HIS A 108 8.76 -2.78 -10.99
CA HIS A 108 8.86 -4.15 -10.49
C HIS A 108 8.87 -5.16 -11.63
N VAL A 109 7.90 -5.05 -12.53
CA VAL A 109 7.76 -5.93 -13.70
C VAL A 109 8.95 -5.76 -14.65
N GLU A 110 9.39 -4.54 -14.92
CA GLU A 110 10.56 -4.26 -15.76
C GLU A 110 11.84 -4.88 -15.21
N TYR A 111 12.10 -4.73 -13.91
CA TYR A 111 13.23 -5.35 -13.23
C TYR A 111 13.18 -6.89 -13.35
N LEU A 112 12.05 -7.51 -13.03
CA LEU A 112 11.90 -8.96 -13.07
C LEU A 112 12.04 -9.53 -14.49
N ILE A 113 11.43 -8.90 -15.49
CA ILE A 113 11.57 -9.34 -16.88
C ILE A 113 13.01 -9.20 -17.36
N THR A 114 13.71 -8.15 -16.94
CA THR A 114 15.11 -7.95 -17.30
C THR A 114 15.99 -9.01 -16.63
N LYS A 115 15.82 -9.24 -15.32
CA LYS A 115 16.63 -10.20 -14.56
C LYS A 115 16.39 -11.64 -15.01
N TYR A 116 15.14 -11.99 -15.28
CA TYR A 116 14.73 -13.36 -15.64
C TYR A 116 14.51 -13.55 -17.14
N ALA A 117 15.06 -12.69 -18.00
CA ALA A 117 14.84 -12.74 -19.45
C ALA A 117 15.13 -14.12 -20.06
N GLY A 118 16.17 -14.82 -19.60
CA GLY A 118 16.53 -16.17 -20.07
C GLY A 118 15.57 -17.29 -19.64
N LEU A 119 14.65 -17.00 -18.72
CA LEU A 119 13.62 -17.94 -18.25
C LEU A 119 12.33 -17.85 -19.07
N LEU A 120 12.05 -16.69 -19.67
CA LEU A 120 10.76 -16.37 -20.27
C LEU A 120 10.56 -17.10 -21.61
N GLN A 121 9.34 -17.58 -21.83
CA GLN A 121 8.94 -18.25 -23.06
C GLN A 121 7.89 -17.39 -23.77
N THR A 122 8.14 -17.06 -25.05
CA THR A 122 7.24 -16.18 -25.82
C THR A 122 5.83 -16.76 -25.91
N ASP A 123 5.70 -18.04 -26.25
CA ASP A 123 4.39 -18.68 -26.41
C ASP A 123 3.62 -18.73 -25.08
N ARG A 124 4.30 -19.05 -23.96
CA ARG A 124 3.70 -19.03 -22.62
C ARG A 124 3.26 -17.64 -22.18
N THR A 125 4.04 -16.62 -22.53
CA THR A 125 3.68 -15.23 -22.28
C THR A 125 2.43 -14.84 -23.04
N LYS A 126 2.34 -15.19 -24.33
CA LYS A 126 1.18 -14.92 -25.19
C LYS A 126 -0.08 -15.66 -24.69
N GLU A 127 0.06 -16.94 -24.36
CA GLU A 127 -1.01 -17.77 -23.79
C GLU A 127 -1.55 -17.19 -22.48
N SER A 128 -0.64 -16.84 -21.57
CA SER A 128 -0.99 -16.25 -20.27
C SER A 128 -1.65 -14.89 -20.43
N PHE A 129 -1.17 -14.05 -21.35
CA PHE A 129 -1.79 -12.77 -21.64
C PHE A 129 -3.20 -12.92 -22.24
N ALA A 130 -3.44 -13.88 -23.14
CA ALA A 130 -4.76 -14.09 -23.72
C ALA A 130 -5.81 -14.38 -22.65
N TYR A 131 -5.47 -15.25 -21.68
CA TYR A 131 -6.30 -15.45 -20.49
C TYR A 131 -6.42 -14.17 -19.66
N ALA A 132 -5.30 -13.47 -19.39
CA ALA A 132 -5.30 -12.27 -18.56
C ALA A 132 -6.18 -11.15 -19.10
N ALA A 133 -6.17 -10.97 -20.42
CA ALA A 133 -7.01 -10.02 -21.12
C ALA A 133 -8.50 -10.40 -21.02
N LEU A 134 -8.85 -11.67 -21.30
CA LEU A 134 -10.24 -12.14 -21.17
C LEU A 134 -10.75 -11.99 -19.73
N TRP A 135 -9.99 -12.47 -18.75
CA TRP A 135 -10.37 -12.38 -17.34
C TRP A 135 -10.58 -10.92 -16.92
N THR A 136 -9.63 -10.03 -17.27
CA THR A 136 -9.72 -8.62 -16.90
C THR A 136 -10.95 -7.94 -17.50
N LEU A 137 -11.25 -8.19 -18.76
CA LEU A 137 -12.37 -7.57 -19.44
C LEU A 137 -13.73 -8.09 -18.94
N ILE A 138 -13.84 -9.38 -18.62
CA ILE A 138 -15.08 -10.02 -18.18
C ILE A 138 -15.28 -9.91 -16.66
N CYS A 139 -14.33 -10.41 -15.89
CA CYS A 139 -14.41 -10.55 -14.42
C CYS A 139 -13.89 -9.31 -13.68
N GLY A 140 -12.90 -8.61 -14.26
CA GLY A 140 -12.28 -7.45 -13.62
C GLY A 140 -13.28 -6.34 -13.29
N LYS A 141 -13.04 -5.60 -12.20
CA LYS A 141 -13.93 -4.52 -11.73
C LYS A 141 -13.39 -3.11 -12.01
N ASP A 142 -12.08 -2.95 -12.23
CA ASP A 142 -11.48 -1.66 -12.52
C ASP A 142 -11.63 -1.28 -14.01
N ALA A 143 -12.40 -0.22 -14.28
CA ALA A 143 -12.63 0.30 -15.63
C ALA A 143 -11.35 0.81 -16.29
N LYS A 144 -10.42 1.42 -15.54
CA LYS A 144 -9.15 1.91 -16.09
C LYS A 144 -8.29 0.73 -16.55
N ARG A 145 -8.16 -0.31 -15.71
CA ARG A 145 -7.48 -1.55 -16.08
C ARG A 145 -8.07 -2.22 -17.32
N LYS A 146 -9.42 -2.25 -17.46
CA LYS A 146 -10.06 -2.75 -18.69
C LYS A 146 -9.67 -1.94 -19.93
N GLN A 147 -9.64 -0.62 -19.81
CA GLN A 147 -9.23 0.27 -20.90
C GLN A 147 -7.76 0.04 -21.28
N GLU A 148 -6.86 -0.10 -20.30
CA GLU A 148 -5.45 -0.39 -20.51
C GLU A 148 -5.26 -1.73 -21.24
N VAL A 149 -5.96 -2.79 -20.82
CA VAL A 149 -5.95 -4.09 -21.51
C VAL A 149 -6.49 -3.98 -22.94
N HIS A 150 -7.55 -3.21 -23.18
CA HIS A 150 -8.03 -2.96 -24.54
C HIS A 150 -6.97 -2.29 -25.43
N VAL A 151 -6.22 -1.32 -24.89
CA VAL A 151 -5.10 -0.68 -25.59
C VAL A 151 -3.99 -1.70 -25.86
N THR A 152 -3.66 -2.57 -24.91
CA THR A 152 -2.71 -3.66 -25.12
C THR A 152 -3.16 -4.61 -26.24
N LEU A 153 -4.43 -5.03 -26.24
CA LEU A 153 -5.01 -5.87 -27.30
C LEU A 153 -4.90 -5.20 -28.67
N ALA A 154 -5.19 -3.89 -28.77
CA ALA A 154 -5.02 -3.13 -30.00
C ALA A 154 -3.56 -3.10 -30.48
N LYS A 155 -2.61 -2.87 -29.57
CA LYS A 155 -1.17 -2.86 -29.87
C LYS A 155 -0.66 -4.24 -30.35
N MET A 156 -1.34 -5.32 -29.96
CA MET A 156 -1.00 -6.70 -30.33
C MET A 156 -1.79 -7.25 -31.52
N ASP A 157 -2.65 -6.45 -32.14
CA ASP A 157 -3.57 -6.86 -33.22
C ASP A 157 -4.52 -8.02 -32.80
N LEU A 158 -5.02 -7.92 -31.56
CA LEU A 158 -5.86 -8.94 -30.92
C LEU A 158 -7.26 -8.44 -30.56
N VAL A 159 -7.69 -7.28 -31.07
CA VAL A 159 -9.01 -6.72 -30.74
C VAL A 159 -10.15 -7.68 -31.10
N THR A 160 -10.04 -8.40 -32.22
CA THR A 160 -11.06 -9.38 -32.65
C THR A 160 -11.25 -10.54 -31.66
N MET A 161 -10.32 -10.75 -30.72
CA MET A 161 -10.45 -11.77 -29.67
C MET A 161 -11.67 -11.50 -28.77
N THR A 162 -12.09 -10.23 -28.61
CA THR A 162 -13.28 -9.89 -27.80
C THR A 162 -14.61 -10.24 -28.48
N GLU A 163 -14.57 -10.60 -29.77
CA GLU A 163 -15.74 -11.04 -30.54
C GLU A 163 -15.84 -12.58 -30.62
N ASP A 164 -14.85 -13.30 -30.06
CA ASP A 164 -14.77 -14.75 -30.09
C ASP A 164 -15.96 -15.40 -29.33
N PRO A 165 -16.54 -16.50 -29.82
CA PRO A 165 -17.58 -17.24 -29.10
C PRO A 165 -17.20 -17.57 -27.65
N LEU A 166 -15.93 -17.94 -27.39
CA LEU A 166 -15.43 -18.24 -26.05
C LEU A 166 -15.55 -17.02 -25.12
N PHE A 167 -15.34 -15.82 -25.65
CA PHE A 167 -15.47 -14.58 -24.90
C PHE A 167 -16.94 -14.33 -24.52
N ARG A 168 -17.88 -14.57 -25.44
CA ARG A 168 -19.32 -14.45 -25.17
C ARG A 168 -19.80 -15.48 -24.16
N ASP A 169 -19.34 -16.73 -24.28
CA ASP A 169 -19.69 -17.81 -23.36
C ASP A 169 -19.15 -17.53 -21.95
N ALA A 170 -17.89 -17.09 -21.85
CA ALA A 170 -17.29 -16.67 -20.58
C ALA A 170 -17.99 -15.45 -19.97
N ALA A 171 -18.49 -14.53 -20.80
CA ALA A 171 -19.24 -13.37 -20.32
C ALA A 171 -20.64 -13.73 -19.80
N ALA A 172 -21.21 -14.85 -20.27
CA ALA A 172 -22.50 -15.36 -19.78
C ALA A 172 -22.39 -16.02 -18.39
N ASP A 173 -21.21 -16.56 -18.05
CA ASP A 173 -20.92 -17.11 -16.72
C ASP A 173 -19.52 -16.69 -16.22
N PRO A 174 -19.34 -15.44 -15.76
CA PRO A 174 -18.05 -14.95 -15.28
C PRO A 174 -17.48 -15.71 -14.08
N ALA A 175 -18.32 -16.42 -13.31
CA ALA A 175 -17.92 -17.11 -12.09
C ALA A 175 -17.12 -18.40 -12.38
N SER A 176 -17.33 -19.05 -13.53
CA SER A 176 -16.58 -20.24 -13.92
C SER A 176 -15.22 -19.94 -14.57
N VAL A 177 -15.00 -18.70 -15.05
CA VAL A 177 -13.78 -18.28 -15.75
C VAL A 177 -12.48 -18.60 -14.97
N PRO A 178 -12.35 -18.34 -13.65
CA PRO A 178 -11.15 -18.71 -12.90
C PRO A 178 -10.81 -20.20 -12.97
N GLY A 179 -11.82 -21.06 -12.88
CA GLY A 179 -11.67 -22.53 -12.94
C GLY A 179 -11.28 -23.06 -14.32
N MET A 180 -11.45 -22.27 -15.37
CA MET A 180 -11.17 -22.65 -16.76
C MET A 180 -9.88 -22.04 -17.32
N ARG A 181 -9.01 -21.46 -16.49
CA ARG A 181 -7.79 -20.74 -16.90
C ARG A 181 -6.98 -21.44 -17.98
N ALA A 182 -6.55 -22.68 -17.71
CA ALA A 182 -5.67 -23.42 -18.61
C ALA A 182 -6.35 -23.70 -19.97
N ALA A 183 -7.64 -24.05 -19.95
CA ALA A 183 -8.41 -24.33 -21.16
C ALA A 183 -8.61 -23.06 -22.00
N ILE A 184 -9.01 -21.95 -21.37
CA ILE A 184 -9.23 -20.66 -22.04
C ILE A 184 -7.93 -20.14 -22.65
N GLY A 185 -6.84 -20.14 -21.88
CA GLY A 185 -5.53 -19.67 -22.33
C GLY A 185 -5.06 -20.44 -23.57
N ALA A 186 -5.08 -21.78 -23.50
CA ALA A 186 -4.66 -22.64 -24.61
C ALA A 186 -5.54 -22.48 -25.86
N GLU A 187 -6.87 -22.38 -25.70
CA GLU A 187 -7.81 -22.24 -26.82
C GLU A 187 -7.63 -20.89 -27.53
N LEU A 188 -7.54 -19.79 -26.78
CA LEU A 188 -7.31 -18.46 -27.35
C LEU A 188 -5.93 -18.38 -28.00
N PHE A 189 -4.90 -18.96 -27.37
CA PHE A 189 -3.57 -19.00 -27.95
C PHE A 189 -3.54 -19.80 -29.27
N GLY A 190 -4.24 -20.94 -29.34
CA GLY A 190 -4.35 -21.72 -30.57
C GLY A 190 -5.00 -20.95 -31.73
N ARG A 191 -5.97 -20.09 -31.43
CA ARG A 191 -6.71 -19.29 -32.44
C ARG A 191 -5.99 -18.00 -32.84
N TYR A 192 -5.33 -17.34 -31.89
CA TYR A 192 -4.81 -15.97 -32.07
C TYR A 192 -3.29 -15.84 -31.88
N GLY A 193 -2.61 -16.82 -31.28
CA GLY A 193 -1.18 -16.75 -30.97
C GLY A 193 -0.27 -16.54 -32.19
N GLY A 194 -0.66 -17.08 -33.34
CA GLY A 194 0.02 -16.89 -34.62
C GLY A 194 -0.13 -15.48 -35.22
N ARG A 195 -1.11 -14.68 -34.78
CA ARG A 195 -1.28 -13.28 -35.21
C ARG A 195 -0.39 -12.32 -34.43
N MET A 196 0.02 -12.71 -33.23
CA MET A 196 0.88 -11.88 -32.38
C MET A 196 2.30 -11.81 -32.95
N ARG A 197 2.73 -10.59 -33.28
CA ARG A 197 4.11 -10.29 -33.70
C ARG A 197 5.16 -10.74 -32.66
N PRO A 198 6.44 -10.86 -33.05
CA PRO A 198 7.53 -11.02 -32.08
C PRO A 198 7.50 -9.92 -31.02
N LEU A 199 7.67 -10.33 -29.75
CA LEU A 199 7.57 -9.43 -28.60
C LEU A 199 8.92 -8.72 -28.37
N SER A 200 8.89 -7.39 -28.31
CA SER A 200 10.02 -6.61 -27.81
C SER A 200 10.09 -6.68 -26.28
N HIS A 201 11.19 -6.21 -25.69
CA HIS A 201 11.30 -6.09 -24.22
C HIS A 201 10.17 -5.23 -23.63
N THR A 202 9.86 -4.08 -24.24
CA THR A 202 8.74 -3.23 -23.83
C THR A 202 7.38 -3.95 -23.91
N ASP A 203 7.20 -4.82 -24.91
CA ASP A 203 5.98 -5.63 -25.02
C ASP A 203 5.91 -6.67 -23.90
N LEU A 204 7.01 -7.35 -23.58
CA LEU A 204 7.06 -8.27 -22.43
C LEU A 204 6.66 -7.55 -21.14
N VAL A 205 7.17 -6.34 -20.91
CA VAL A 205 6.80 -5.52 -19.74
C VAL A 205 5.31 -5.19 -19.72
N THR A 206 4.74 -4.75 -20.86
CA THR A 206 3.30 -4.47 -20.95
C THR A 206 2.45 -5.71 -20.65
N LEU A 207 2.76 -6.85 -21.27
CA LEU A 207 2.00 -8.09 -21.07
C LEU A 207 2.17 -8.63 -19.64
N GLY A 208 3.39 -8.50 -19.07
CA GLY A 208 3.66 -8.88 -17.68
C GLY A 208 2.81 -8.10 -16.69
N ILE A 209 2.66 -6.78 -16.89
CA ILE A 209 1.77 -5.94 -16.07
C ILE A 209 0.33 -6.45 -16.11
N ASP A 210 -0.19 -6.79 -17.29
CA ASP A 210 -1.56 -7.29 -17.43
C ASP A 210 -1.76 -8.67 -16.76
N ILE A 211 -0.77 -9.56 -16.86
CA ILE A 211 -0.78 -10.87 -16.17
C ILE A 211 -0.70 -10.70 -14.65
N TYR A 212 0.17 -9.80 -14.17
CA TYR A 212 0.27 -9.45 -12.76
C TYR A 212 -1.06 -8.95 -12.21
N TYR A 213 -1.67 -7.93 -12.86
CA TYR A 213 -2.90 -7.33 -12.37
C TYR A 213 -4.09 -8.28 -12.46
N GLN A 214 -4.15 -9.16 -13.47
CA GLN A 214 -5.14 -10.23 -13.50
C GLN A 214 -5.07 -11.03 -12.21
N ARG A 215 -3.90 -11.55 -11.83
CA ARG A 215 -3.77 -12.40 -10.66
C ARG A 215 -4.04 -11.64 -9.36
N TYR A 216 -3.53 -10.41 -9.27
CA TYR A 216 -3.72 -9.55 -8.13
C TYR A 216 -5.21 -9.25 -7.88
N HIS A 217 -5.95 -8.84 -8.92
CA HIS A 217 -7.39 -8.54 -8.81
C HIS A 217 -8.25 -9.78 -8.60
N GLU A 218 -7.87 -10.92 -9.18
CA GLU A 218 -8.54 -12.20 -8.91
C GLU A 218 -8.47 -12.57 -7.42
N ILE A 219 -7.29 -12.46 -6.81
CA ILE A 219 -7.14 -12.75 -5.38
C ILE A 219 -7.91 -11.73 -4.54
N LEU A 220 -7.85 -10.44 -4.86
CA LEU A 220 -8.63 -9.41 -4.16
C LEU A 220 -10.14 -9.70 -4.23
N GLN A 221 -10.65 -10.12 -5.40
CA GLN A 221 -12.06 -10.48 -5.54
C GLN A 221 -12.44 -11.69 -4.66
N ARG A 222 -11.56 -12.70 -4.57
CA ARG A 222 -11.79 -13.84 -3.67
C ARG A 222 -11.76 -13.43 -2.19
N ILE A 223 -10.87 -12.51 -1.80
CA ILE A 223 -10.84 -11.93 -0.45
C ILE A 223 -12.15 -11.19 -0.15
N GLU A 224 -12.63 -10.37 -1.09
CA GLU A 224 -13.92 -9.67 -0.98
C GLU A 224 -15.10 -10.64 -0.81
N ASN A 225 -15.03 -11.83 -1.41
CA ASN A 225 -16.02 -12.90 -1.26
C ASN A 225 -15.89 -13.70 0.05
N GLY A 226 -14.92 -13.38 0.92
CA GLY A 226 -14.69 -14.07 2.20
C GLY A 226 -13.84 -15.34 2.10
N GLU A 227 -13.10 -15.54 1.00
CA GLU A 227 -12.31 -16.74 0.76
C GLU A 227 -10.88 -16.66 1.34
N SER A 228 -10.55 -15.64 2.16
CA SER A 228 -9.17 -15.39 2.66
C SER A 228 -8.48 -16.63 3.26
N ARG A 229 -9.21 -17.45 4.02
CA ARG A 229 -8.66 -18.70 4.61
C ARG A 229 -8.38 -19.78 3.57
N GLN A 230 -9.23 -19.90 2.55
CA GLN A 230 -9.04 -20.87 1.47
C GLN A 230 -7.82 -20.50 0.64
N ILE A 231 -7.69 -19.22 0.29
CA ILE A 231 -6.51 -18.69 -0.42
C ILE A 231 -5.23 -18.96 0.39
N SER A 232 -5.26 -18.72 1.70
CA SER A 232 -4.08 -18.92 2.55
C SER A 232 -3.67 -20.39 2.64
N MET A 233 -4.64 -21.30 2.73
CA MET A 233 -4.38 -22.74 2.65
C MET A 233 -3.81 -23.16 1.28
N GLU A 234 -4.35 -22.62 0.18
CA GLU A 234 -3.87 -22.91 -1.18
C GLU A 234 -2.44 -22.43 -1.43
N LEU A 235 -2.11 -21.22 -0.95
CA LEU A 235 -0.84 -20.56 -1.26
C LEU A 235 0.27 -20.89 -0.27
N PHE A 236 -0.06 -21.08 1.00
CA PHE A 236 0.92 -21.23 2.08
C PHE A 236 0.82 -22.55 2.84
N HIS A 237 -0.18 -23.39 2.54
CA HIS A 237 -0.51 -24.58 3.33
C HIS A 237 -0.76 -24.26 4.82
N ASP A 238 -1.16 -23.03 5.10
CA ASP A 238 -1.44 -22.50 6.43
C ASP A 238 -2.68 -21.59 6.37
N PRO A 239 -3.81 -21.97 6.98
CA PRO A 239 -5.03 -21.17 6.98
C PRO A 239 -4.94 -19.93 7.87
N GLU A 240 -3.95 -19.86 8.76
CA GLU A 240 -3.74 -18.75 9.69
C GLU A 240 -2.77 -17.69 9.13
N LYS A 241 -1.90 -18.06 8.18
CA LYS A 241 -1.15 -17.07 7.41
C LYS A 241 -2.14 -16.19 6.64
N ARG A 242 -1.89 -14.88 6.57
CA ARG A 242 -2.76 -13.91 5.90
C ARG A 242 -1.97 -13.18 4.82
N LEU A 243 -2.59 -12.97 3.66
CA LEU A 243 -2.06 -12.08 2.62
C LEU A 243 -2.20 -10.61 3.01
N ILE A 244 -3.25 -10.29 3.76
CA ILE A 244 -3.59 -8.94 4.21
C ILE A 244 -3.87 -9.00 5.71
N GLN A 245 -3.09 -8.25 6.47
CA GLN A 245 -3.23 -8.15 7.92
C GLN A 245 -2.84 -6.76 8.41
N PRO A 246 -3.38 -6.29 9.55
CA PRO A 246 -2.93 -5.04 10.15
C PRO A 246 -1.44 -5.11 10.51
N MET A 247 -0.74 -4.00 10.32
CA MET A 247 0.62 -3.86 10.84
C MET A 247 0.62 -3.88 12.38
N PRO A 248 1.74 -4.28 13.01
CA PRO A 248 1.89 -4.23 14.46
C PRO A 248 1.54 -2.83 15.02
N GLY A 249 0.83 -2.80 16.15
CA GLY A 249 0.38 -1.60 16.85
C GLY A 249 -0.97 -1.04 16.39
N ILE A 250 -1.47 -1.40 15.20
CA ILE A 250 -2.66 -0.77 14.62
C ILE A 250 -3.94 -1.04 15.43
N LEU A 251 -4.11 -2.23 16.00
CA LEU A 251 -5.25 -2.55 16.86
C LEU A 251 -5.35 -1.64 18.08
N PHE A 252 -4.22 -1.20 18.62
CA PHE A 252 -4.16 -0.26 19.75
C PHE A 252 -4.22 1.20 19.28
N PHE A 253 -3.46 1.53 18.24
CA PHE A 253 -3.22 2.91 17.83
C PHE A 253 -4.49 3.61 17.34
N LEU A 254 -5.32 2.95 16.53
CA LEU A 254 -6.54 3.58 16.02
C LEU A 254 -7.55 3.89 17.15
N PRO A 255 -7.91 2.93 18.03
CA PRO A 255 -8.76 3.22 19.17
C PRO A 255 -8.17 4.22 20.16
N LEU A 256 -6.84 4.22 20.36
CA LEU A 256 -6.16 5.21 21.19
C LEU A 256 -6.42 6.62 20.63
N LEU A 257 -6.07 6.87 19.36
CA LEU A 257 -6.17 8.21 18.77
C LEU A 257 -7.61 8.71 18.68
N LYS A 258 -8.59 7.82 18.53
CA LYS A 258 -10.01 8.19 18.56
C LYS A 258 -10.57 8.38 19.98
N GLY A 259 -9.77 8.17 21.02
CA GLY A 259 -10.16 8.39 22.40
C GLY A 259 -11.13 7.35 22.94
N TRP A 260 -11.00 6.08 22.54
CA TRP A 260 -11.96 5.02 22.90
C TRP A 260 -11.46 4.09 24.01
N LEU A 261 -10.19 4.23 24.41
CA LEU A 261 -9.55 3.31 25.36
C LEU A 261 -9.57 3.82 26.80
N GLY A 262 -9.36 5.12 27.05
CA GLY A 262 -9.21 5.65 28.41
C GLY A 262 -8.14 4.91 29.20
N ASP A 263 -8.40 4.65 30.48
CA ASP A 263 -7.48 3.91 31.35
C ASP A 263 -7.20 2.47 30.86
N GLU A 264 -8.12 1.86 30.11
CA GLU A 264 -7.95 0.51 29.56
C GLU A 264 -6.92 0.45 28.43
N ALA A 265 -6.37 1.59 27.99
CA ALA A 265 -5.20 1.63 27.11
C ALA A 265 -4.01 0.86 27.71
N ALA A 266 -3.84 0.84 29.04
CA ALA A 266 -2.78 0.09 29.71
C ALA A 266 -2.88 -1.44 29.52
N LEU A 267 -4.06 -1.98 29.19
CA LEU A 267 -4.25 -3.42 28.96
C LEU A 267 -3.59 -3.93 27.68
N PHE A 268 -3.12 -3.02 26.81
CA PHE A 268 -2.40 -3.38 25.58
C PHE A 268 -0.88 -3.44 25.74
N ALA A 269 -0.34 -3.14 26.94
CA ALA A 269 1.12 -3.02 27.15
C ALA A 269 1.89 -4.27 26.70
N ASP A 270 1.52 -5.46 27.18
CA ASP A 270 2.22 -6.71 26.86
C ASP A 270 2.20 -7.00 25.36
N ARG A 271 1.04 -6.84 24.74
CA ARG A 271 0.89 -6.98 23.29
C ARG A 271 1.75 -6.00 22.51
N LEU A 272 1.84 -4.74 22.93
CA LEU A 272 2.69 -3.75 22.28
C LEU A 272 4.18 -4.09 22.41
N PHE A 273 4.61 -4.66 23.54
CA PHE A 273 5.99 -5.13 23.69
C PHE A 273 6.30 -6.32 22.76
N GLU A 274 5.38 -7.29 22.64
CA GLU A 274 5.50 -8.41 21.71
C GLU A 274 5.53 -7.95 20.24
N GLU A 275 4.64 -7.03 19.89
CA GLU A 275 4.54 -6.43 18.56
C GLU A 275 5.78 -5.59 18.22
N TYR A 276 6.33 -4.84 19.20
CA TYR A 276 7.62 -4.15 19.07
C TYR A 276 8.75 -5.14 18.81
N ALA A 277 8.83 -6.24 19.56
CA ALA A 277 9.88 -7.24 19.40
C ALA A 277 9.81 -7.93 18.04
N THR A 278 8.61 -8.27 17.61
CA THR A 278 8.36 -8.86 16.29
C THR A 278 8.78 -7.92 15.16
N LYS A 279 8.46 -6.62 15.29
CA LYS A 279 8.71 -5.63 14.24
C LYS A 279 10.18 -5.18 14.18
N SER A 280 10.81 -4.95 15.33
CA SER A 280 12.19 -4.46 15.42
C SER A 280 13.24 -5.57 15.36
N GLY A 281 12.87 -6.81 15.68
CA GLY A 281 13.81 -7.92 15.91
C GLY A 281 14.50 -7.87 17.27
N HIS A 282 14.08 -6.97 18.18
CA HIS A 282 14.70 -6.74 19.47
C HIS A 282 13.66 -6.60 20.59
N GLU A 283 13.94 -7.17 21.76
CA GLU A 283 13.09 -6.99 22.94
C GLU A 283 13.05 -5.53 23.39
N PHE A 284 11.86 -5.06 23.81
CA PHE A 284 11.74 -3.73 24.41
C PHE A 284 12.52 -3.65 25.73
N PRO A 285 13.33 -2.59 25.98
CA PRO A 285 14.19 -2.48 27.16
C PRO A 285 13.43 -2.70 28.47
N ALA A 286 13.85 -3.72 29.23
CA ALA A 286 13.17 -4.11 30.48
C ALA A 286 13.11 -2.97 31.52
N SER A 287 14.13 -2.11 31.56
CA SER A 287 14.21 -0.93 32.44
C SER A 287 13.14 0.12 32.13
N GLU A 288 12.61 0.15 30.91
CA GLU A 288 11.65 1.16 30.44
C GLU A 288 10.21 0.64 30.38
N ARG A 289 10.01 -0.68 30.46
CA ARG A 289 8.67 -1.31 30.35
C ARG A 289 7.68 -0.76 31.38
N HIS A 290 8.10 -0.58 32.62
CA HIS A 290 7.20 -0.10 33.67
C HIS A 290 6.74 1.34 33.40
N SER A 291 7.65 2.24 33.01
CA SER A 291 7.29 3.62 32.67
C SER A 291 6.45 3.71 31.40
N ALA A 292 6.79 2.93 30.36
CA ALA A 292 6.04 2.88 29.10
C ALA A 292 4.62 2.33 29.30
N ALA A 293 4.46 1.23 30.04
CA ALA A 293 3.14 0.71 30.38
C ALA A 293 2.31 1.71 31.19
N SER A 294 2.95 2.41 32.13
CA SER A 294 2.27 3.43 32.96
C SER A 294 1.81 4.64 32.16
N SER A 295 2.51 5.02 31.08
CA SER A 295 2.12 6.15 30.25
C SER A 295 0.89 5.85 29.38
N LEU A 296 0.61 4.59 29.04
CA LEU A 296 -0.50 4.22 28.17
C LEU A 296 -1.86 4.67 28.72
N ALA A 297 -2.11 4.52 30.02
CA ALA A 297 -3.34 5.01 30.64
C ALA A 297 -3.45 6.55 30.57
N SER A 298 -2.33 7.26 30.76
CA SER A 298 -2.28 8.72 30.60
C SER A 298 -2.58 9.15 29.16
N LEU A 299 -2.01 8.46 28.17
CA LEU A 299 -2.32 8.69 26.76
C LEU A 299 -3.79 8.41 26.46
N GLY A 300 -4.34 7.32 26.99
CA GLY A 300 -5.75 6.98 26.82
C GLY A 300 -6.69 8.05 27.35
N ARG A 301 -6.44 8.56 28.56
CA ARG A 301 -7.19 9.69 29.15
C ARG A 301 -7.01 10.98 28.33
N PHE A 302 -5.80 11.24 27.84
CA PHE A 302 -5.52 12.41 27.02
C PHE A 302 -6.38 12.40 25.74
N PHE A 303 -6.41 11.29 25.00
CA PHE A 303 -7.17 11.18 23.76
C PHE A 303 -8.68 11.05 23.98
N GLU A 304 -9.16 10.54 25.12
CA GLU A 304 -10.58 10.64 25.49
C GLU A 304 -11.07 12.10 25.50
N GLN A 305 -10.21 13.03 25.92
CA GLN A 305 -10.52 14.47 25.94
C GLN A 305 -10.17 15.17 24.61
N HIS A 306 -9.14 14.69 23.91
CA HIS A 306 -8.58 15.32 22.72
C HIS A 306 -8.42 14.33 21.57
N PRO A 307 -9.53 13.74 21.05
CA PRO A 307 -9.43 12.77 19.96
C PRO A 307 -8.81 13.43 18.72
N ALA A 308 -7.95 12.67 18.05
CA ALA A 308 -7.32 13.06 16.79
C ALA A 308 -8.14 12.58 15.60
N LYS A 309 -7.99 13.27 14.48
CA LYS A 309 -8.51 12.81 13.19
C LYS A 309 -7.55 11.80 12.54
N LEU A 310 -8.08 10.88 11.77
CA LEU A 310 -7.30 9.85 11.07
C LEU A 310 -7.56 9.89 9.57
N ALA A 311 -6.51 9.78 8.77
CA ALA A 311 -6.64 9.54 7.34
C ALA A 311 -5.73 8.41 6.85
N ILE A 312 -6.24 7.63 5.89
CA ILE A 312 -5.43 6.76 5.04
C ILE A 312 -5.09 7.50 3.75
N VAL A 313 -3.85 7.37 3.30
CA VAL A 313 -3.32 8.00 2.09
C VAL A 313 -2.45 7.01 1.32
N THR A 314 -3.00 6.37 0.29
CA THR A 314 -2.31 5.32 -0.49
C THR A 314 -2.21 5.64 -1.98
N SER A 315 -1.17 5.10 -2.64
CA SER A 315 -1.04 5.10 -4.11
C SER A 315 -1.80 3.94 -4.78
N SER A 316 -2.48 3.09 -4.00
CA SER A 316 -3.44 2.11 -4.52
C SER A 316 -4.73 2.80 -4.99
N ILE A 317 -5.40 2.25 -6.00
CA ILE A 317 -6.70 2.79 -6.43
C ILE A 317 -7.79 2.46 -5.41
N PHE A 318 -8.92 3.20 -5.47
CA PHE A 318 -10.01 3.03 -4.52
C PHE A 318 -10.53 1.59 -4.42
N TYR A 319 -10.69 0.93 -5.57
CA TYR A 319 -11.16 -0.45 -5.64
C TYR A 319 -10.31 -1.41 -4.79
N GLU A 320 -8.99 -1.34 -4.95
CA GLU A 320 -8.03 -2.20 -4.25
C GLU A 320 -7.99 -1.85 -2.76
N ALA A 321 -7.81 -0.57 -2.45
CA ALA A 321 -7.68 -0.09 -1.08
C ALA A 321 -8.95 -0.37 -0.25
N ASN A 322 -10.14 -0.31 -0.86
CA ASN A 322 -11.40 -0.63 -0.21
C ASN A 322 -11.46 -2.10 0.24
N ILE A 323 -11.04 -3.03 -0.62
CA ILE A 323 -11.02 -4.46 -0.29
C ILE A 323 -9.99 -4.73 0.80
N VAL A 324 -8.76 -4.22 0.62
CA VAL A 324 -7.67 -4.37 1.58
C VAL A 324 -8.10 -3.90 2.97
N MET A 325 -8.60 -2.67 3.07
CA MET A 325 -8.98 -2.11 4.37
C MET A 325 -10.21 -2.78 4.99
N SER A 326 -11.09 -3.35 4.19
CA SER A 326 -12.20 -4.16 4.70
C SER A 326 -11.70 -5.46 5.34
N GLU A 327 -10.73 -6.14 4.70
CA GLU A 327 -10.10 -7.35 5.27
C GLU A 327 -9.28 -7.02 6.52
N VAL A 328 -8.52 -5.92 6.52
CA VAL A 328 -7.79 -5.45 7.71
C VAL A 328 -8.73 -5.29 8.91
N PHE A 329 -9.89 -4.68 8.71
CA PHE A 329 -10.86 -4.45 9.77
C PHE A 329 -11.59 -5.72 10.22
N SER A 330 -11.78 -6.68 9.31
CA SER A 330 -12.22 -8.05 9.64
C SER A 330 -11.21 -8.74 10.58
N VAL A 331 -9.91 -8.67 10.25
CA VAL A 331 -8.84 -9.24 11.08
C VAL A 331 -8.72 -8.52 12.42
N LEU A 332 -8.75 -7.18 12.44
CA LEU A 332 -8.73 -6.38 13.68
C LEU A 332 -9.92 -6.74 14.59
N SER A 333 -11.11 -6.90 14.02
CA SER A 333 -12.31 -7.31 14.76
C SER A 333 -12.17 -8.69 15.40
N ALA A 334 -11.52 -9.63 14.71
CA ALA A 334 -11.22 -10.95 15.25
C ALA A 334 -10.18 -10.87 16.38
N GLN A 335 -9.10 -10.11 16.18
CA GLN A 335 -8.05 -9.91 17.18
C GLN A 335 -8.54 -9.18 18.44
N LEU A 336 -9.48 -8.26 18.31
CA LEU A 336 -10.08 -7.56 19.46
C LEU A 336 -10.75 -8.52 20.45
N ALA A 337 -11.20 -9.70 20.00
CA ALA A 337 -11.88 -10.66 20.85
C ALA A 337 -10.97 -11.24 21.96
N SER A 338 -9.65 -11.23 21.77
CA SER A 338 -8.69 -11.71 22.77
C SER A 338 -8.25 -10.64 23.77
N VAL A 339 -8.65 -9.38 23.58
CA VAL A 339 -8.27 -8.28 24.49
C VAL A 339 -9.27 -8.20 25.66
N PRO A 340 -8.81 -8.23 26.92
CA PRO A 340 -9.68 -8.29 28.10
C PRO A 340 -10.26 -6.91 28.49
N LEU A 341 -10.95 -6.26 27.57
CA LEU A 341 -11.61 -4.97 27.78
C LEU A 341 -12.91 -5.12 28.59
N SER A 342 -13.37 -4.04 29.20
CA SER A 342 -14.71 -4.01 29.79
C SER A 342 -15.80 -4.22 28.75
N ALA A 343 -16.94 -4.79 29.16
CA ALA A 343 -18.04 -5.11 28.24
C ALA A 343 -18.52 -3.89 27.42
N GLY A 344 -18.53 -2.71 28.04
CA GLY A 344 -18.90 -1.46 27.36
C GLY A 344 -17.91 -1.08 26.26
N ARG A 345 -16.60 -1.08 26.56
CA ARG A 345 -15.55 -0.77 25.57
C ARG A 345 -15.45 -1.83 24.49
N GLN A 346 -15.60 -3.11 24.85
CA GLN A 346 -15.60 -4.18 23.87
C GLN A 346 -16.78 -4.05 22.88
N THR A 347 -17.97 -3.69 23.37
CA THR A 347 -19.14 -3.42 22.52
C THR A 347 -18.90 -2.22 21.60
N LEU A 348 -18.39 -1.11 22.15
CA LEU A 348 -18.06 0.09 21.39
C LEU A 348 -17.05 -0.22 20.27
N LEU A 349 -15.92 -0.83 20.60
CA LEU A 349 -14.86 -1.10 19.64
C LEU A 349 -15.29 -2.12 18.58
N ARG A 350 -16.05 -3.15 18.95
CA ARG A 350 -16.63 -4.07 17.95
C ARG A 350 -17.50 -3.32 16.94
N ALA A 351 -18.37 -2.42 17.39
CA ALA A 351 -19.19 -1.61 16.49
C ALA A 351 -18.35 -0.68 15.60
N LYS A 352 -17.32 -0.05 16.17
CA LYS A 352 -16.42 0.84 15.40
C LYS A 352 -15.56 0.08 14.39
N LEU A 353 -15.06 -1.11 14.71
CA LEU A 353 -14.21 -1.90 13.82
C LEU A 353 -14.98 -2.70 12.75
N GLN A 354 -16.31 -2.62 12.69
CA GLN A 354 -17.08 -3.26 11.61
C GLN A 354 -16.73 -2.72 10.22
N GLN A 355 -16.37 -1.45 10.11
CA GLN A 355 -16.02 -0.81 8.85
C GLN A 355 -14.91 0.22 9.08
N TYR A 356 -13.91 0.25 8.20
CA TYR A 356 -12.79 1.19 8.31
C TYR A 356 -13.23 2.66 8.32
N ARG A 357 -14.36 2.98 7.66
CA ARG A 357 -14.95 4.33 7.61
C ARG A 357 -15.52 4.83 8.93
N ASN A 358 -15.75 3.95 9.90
CA ASN A 358 -16.17 4.37 11.24
C ASN A 358 -14.99 4.90 12.08
N VAL A 359 -13.76 4.70 11.59
CA VAL A 359 -12.51 5.05 12.27
C VAL A 359 -11.77 6.17 11.54
N TYR A 360 -11.60 6.04 10.22
CA TYR A 360 -10.92 7.04 9.40
C TYR A 360 -11.87 8.16 8.99
N ASP A 361 -11.46 9.39 9.28
CA ASP A 361 -12.21 10.61 8.95
C ASP A 361 -11.98 11.03 7.48
N ALA A 362 -10.89 10.56 6.86
CA ALA A 362 -10.64 10.71 5.42
C ALA A 362 -9.96 9.45 4.83
N PHE A 363 -10.20 9.20 3.54
CA PHE A 363 -9.69 8.03 2.84
C PHE A 363 -9.28 8.41 1.41
N ILE A 364 -7.97 8.62 1.21
CA ILE A 364 -7.40 9.14 -0.02
C ILE A 364 -6.63 8.03 -0.72
N THR A 365 -6.86 7.92 -2.02
CA THR A 365 -6.34 6.87 -2.88
C THR A 365 -5.79 7.47 -4.17
N ALA A 366 -5.12 6.66 -5.00
CA ALA A 366 -4.69 7.12 -6.32
C ALA A 366 -5.85 7.54 -7.23
N SER A 367 -7.09 7.10 -6.94
CA SER A 367 -8.29 7.52 -7.67
C SER A 367 -8.67 8.99 -7.42
N ASP A 368 -8.13 9.61 -6.37
CA ASP A 368 -8.34 11.03 -6.03
C ASP A 368 -7.32 11.96 -6.71
N SER A 369 -6.39 11.40 -7.48
CA SER A 369 -5.34 12.14 -8.17
C SER A 369 -5.07 11.56 -9.57
N THR A 370 -3.97 12.00 -10.19
CA THR A 370 -3.48 11.45 -11.46
C THR A 370 -2.15 10.75 -11.23
N GLU A 371 -1.82 9.80 -12.11
CA GLU A 371 -0.61 8.98 -11.99
C GLU A 371 0.68 9.80 -11.87
N ILE A 372 0.78 10.90 -12.62
CA ILE A 372 1.92 11.82 -12.58
C ILE A 372 1.99 12.69 -11.32
N ARG A 373 0.96 12.62 -10.45
CA ARG A 373 0.85 13.38 -9.19
C ARG A 373 0.74 12.46 -7.97
N LEU A 374 1.01 11.17 -8.12
CA LEU A 374 1.15 10.25 -6.98
C LEU A 374 2.48 10.50 -6.25
N LYS A 375 2.71 9.76 -5.15
CA LYS A 375 3.96 9.84 -4.38
C LYS A 375 5.16 9.66 -5.33
N PRO A 376 6.20 10.53 -5.27
CA PRO A 376 6.57 11.42 -4.16
C PRO A 376 5.92 12.81 -4.14
N HIS A 377 4.99 13.11 -5.04
CA HIS A 377 4.27 14.38 -4.99
C HIS A 377 3.35 14.44 -3.76
N ARG A 378 3.20 15.65 -3.20
CA ARG A 378 2.43 15.94 -1.98
C ARG A 378 0.91 15.76 -2.11
N ASP A 379 0.42 15.59 -3.32
CA ASP A 379 -0.96 15.88 -3.69
C ASP A 379 -1.95 15.04 -2.85
N LEU A 380 -1.71 13.74 -2.69
CA LEU A 380 -2.56 12.86 -1.88
C LEU A 380 -2.63 13.30 -0.40
N TYR A 381 -1.49 13.61 0.21
CA TYR A 381 -1.46 14.11 1.60
C TYR A 381 -2.09 15.51 1.73
N SER A 382 -1.95 16.35 0.70
CA SER A 382 -2.59 17.68 0.67
C SER A 382 -4.11 17.56 0.59
N ILE A 383 -4.62 16.62 -0.22
CA ILE A 383 -6.05 16.27 -0.27
C ILE A 383 -6.52 15.74 1.09
N ALA A 384 -5.72 14.89 1.75
CA ALA A 384 -6.04 14.38 3.08
C ALA A 384 -6.17 15.49 4.13
N LEU A 385 -5.21 16.41 4.19
CA LEU A 385 -5.26 17.56 5.09
C LEU A 385 -6.49 18.45 4.82
N HIS A 386 -6.85 18.63 3.56
CA HIS A 386 -8.04 19.37 3.15
C HIS A 386 -9.34 18.66 3.58
N GLN A 387 -9.49 17.36 3.30
CA GLN A 387 -10.67 16.57 3.70
C GLN A 387 -10.82 16.48 5.22
N LEU A 388 -9.71 16.39 5.95
CA LEU A 388 -9.69 16.46 7.41
C LEU A 388 -10.00 17.86 7.94
N ASN A 389 -10.10 18.88 7.10
CA ASN A 389 -10.28 20.29 7.47
C ASN A 389 -9.23 20.75 8.50
N ILE A 390 -7.96 20.47 8.22
CA ILE A 390 -6.83 20.94 9.03
C ILE A 390 -6.29 22.24 8.42
N PRO A 391 -6.34 23.38 9.12
CA PRO A 391 -5.74 24.61 8.62
C PRO A 391 -4.20 24.51 8.64
N THR A 392 -3.54 25.20 7.73
CA THR A 392 -2.07 25.20 7.61
C THR A 392 -1.36 25.61 8.90
N ALA A 393 -1.97 26.51 9.68
CA ALA A 393 -1.46 26.92 10.99
C ALA A 393 -1.32 25.75 11.99
N ASP A 394 -2.12 24.69 11.83
CA ASP A 394 -2.11 23.50 12.69
C ASP A 394 -1.27 22.34 12.12
N PHE A 395 -0.55 22.50 11.01
CA PHE A 395 0.26 21.41 10.45
C PHE A 395 1.36 20.92 11.41
N HIS A 396 1.80 21.78 12.33
CA HIS A 396 2.73 21.39 13.40
C HIS A 396 2.14 20.37 14.40
N ARG A 397 0.80 20.23 14.42
CA ARG A 397 0.01 19.26 15.20
C ARG A 397 -0.41 18.04 14.40
N VAL A 398 0.14 17.82 13.21
CA VAL A 398 -0.11 16.64 12.38
C VAL A 398 1.11 15.72 12.41
N ILE A 399 0.86 14.42 12.43
CA ILE A 399 1.89 13.39 12.25
C ILE A 399 1.59 12.61 10.97
N GLY A 400 2.62 12.39 10.15
CA GLY A 400 2.57 11.53 8.99
C GLY A 400 3.33 10.23 9.23
N PHE A 401 2.78 9.09 8.84
CA PHE A 401 3.42 7.77 8.91
C PHE A 401 3.56 7.17 7.51
N GLU A 402 4.75 6.68 7.21
CA GLU A 402 5.11 6.10 5.91
C GLU A 402 6.20 5.04 6.04
N ASP A 403 6.26 4.11 5.10
CA ASP A 403 7.26 3.05 5.04
C ASP A 403 8.21 3.21 3.84
N SER A 404 7.97 4.20 2.96
CA SER A 404 8.73 4.40 1.73
C SER A 404 9.44 5.76 1.63
N GLU A 405 10.54 5.83 0.87
CA GLU A 405 11.23 7.10 0.57
C GLU A 405 10.29 8.09 -0.11
N SER A 406 9.59 7.65 -1.17
CA SER A 406 8.64 8.48 -1.90
C SER A 406 7.56 9.06 -1.00
N GLY A 407 7.11 8.26 -0.05
CA GLY A 407 6.12 8.63 0.93
C GLY A 407 6.57 9.68 1.93
N THR A 408 7.75 9.48 2.53
CA THR A 408 8.30 10.47 3.46
C THR A 408 8.54 11.83 2.79
N ILE A 409 8.97 11.84 1.53
CA ILE A 409 9.04 13.05 0.70
C ILE A 409 7.64 13.67 0.52
N ALA A 410 6.63 12.86 0.17
CA ALA A 410 5.27 13.34 -0.04
C ALA A 410 4.65 13.97 1.21
N ILE A 411 4.86 13.38 2.40
CA ILE A 411 4.42 13.94 3.69
C ILE A 411 5.06 15.30 3.96
N ARG A 412 6.39 15.38 3.82
CA ARG A 412 7.18 16.59 4.12
C ARG A 412 6.88 17.72 3.16
N THR A 413 6.71 17.40 1.87
CA THR A 413 6.32 18.38 0.84
C THR A 413 4.86 18.83 0.99
N ALA A 414 4.00 18.05 1.66
CA ALA A 414 2.64 18.45 2.02
C ALA A 414 2.58 19.42 3.22
N GLY A 415 3.72 19.77 3.82
CA GLY A 415 3.78 20.70 4.95
C GLY A 415 3.85 20.02 6.32
N ILE A 416 3.87 18.68 6.37
CA ILE A 416 3.87 17.94 7.64
C ILE A 416 5.32 17.73 8.10
N GLY A 417 5.73 18.53 9.08
CA GLY A 417 7.10 18.50 9.62
C GLY A 417 7.42 17.33 10.55
N ARG A 418 6.40 16.64 11.08
CA ARG A 418 6.56 15.41 11.89
C ARG A 418 6.25 14.18 11.03
N CYS A 419 7.23 13.81 10.21
CA CYS A 419 7.17 12.65 9.31
C CYS A 419 7.91 11.48 9.96
N ILE A 420 7.21 10.37 10.20
CA ILE A 420 7.74 9.19 10.85
C ILE A 420 7.85 8.08 9.80
N ALA A 421 9.07 7.64 9.53
CA ALA A 421 9.29 6.44 8.73
C ALA A 421 9.13 5.21 9.62
N VAL A 422 8.32 4.23 9.20
CA VAL A 422 8.09 2.95 9.87
C VAL A 422 8.50 1.78 8.97
N PRO A 423 9.79 1.71 8.57
CA PRO A 423 10.25 0.73 7.59
C PRO A 423 9.91 -0.70 8.00
N PHE A 424 9.75 -1.57 7.02
CA PHE A 424 9.57 -3.00 7.23
C PHE A 424 10.60 -3.78 6.40
N ALA A 425 10.57 -5.11 6.44
CA ALA A 425 11.66 -5.93 5.93
C ALA A 425 12.02 -5.59 4.46
N GLN A 426 11.01 -5.28 3.64
CA GLN A 426 11.16 -4.99 2.23
C GLN A 426 11.56 -3.53 1.92
N THR A 427 11.30 -2.56 2.80
CA THR A 427 11.69 -1.14 2.61
C THR A 427 12.85 -0.68 3.49
N LYS A 428 13.46 -1.58 4.28
CA LYS A 428 14.59 -1.27 5.17
C LYS A 428 15.80 -0.65 4.45
N GLY A 429 15.96 -0.88 3.15
CA GLY A 429 17.04 -0.32 2.32
C GLY A 429 16.76 1.05 1.70
N HIS A 430 15.57 1.63 1.90
CA HIS A 430 15.21 2.94 1.35
C HIS A 430 15.94 4.10 2.04
N ASN A 431 16.04 5.24 1.35
CA ASN A 431 16.53 6.46 1.96
C ASN A 431 15.39 7.18 2.71
N PHE A 432 15.53 7.30 4.04
CA PHE A 432 14.57 8.00 4.90
C PHE A 432 15.09 9.35 5.39
N ASP A 433 16.03 9.99 4.67
CA ASP A 433 16.58 11.30 5.01
C ASP A 433 15.49 12.37 5.15
N ALA A 434 14.37 12.26 4.43
CA ALA A 434 13.24 13.18 4.54
C ALA A 434 12.46 13.01 5.87
N ALA A 435 12.56 11.85 6.53
CA ALA A 435 11.87 11.60 7.78
C ALA A 435 12.45 12.41 8.94
N THR A 436 11.59 12.72 9.89
CA THR A 436 11.96 13.36 11.16
C THR A 436 12.43 12.31 12.17
N LEU A 437 11.85 11.11 12.13
CA LEU A 437 12.26 9.94 12.90
C LEU A 437 12.10 8.69 12.03
N VAL A 438 13.02 7.74 12.17
CA VAL A 438 12.87 6.37 11.65
C VAL A 438 12.60 5.45 12.83
N ALA A 439 11.37 4.94 12.94
CA ALA A 439 10.92 4.05 13.99
C ALA A 439 10.95 2.59 13.50
N LEU A 440 12.03 1.88 13.80
CA LEU A 440 12.25 0.50 13.35
C LEU A 440 11.27 -0.50 13.98
N GLY A 441 10.85 -0.24 15.23
CA GLY A 441 9.78 -0.96 15.91
C GLY A 441 8.38 -0.50 15.50
N GLY A 442 8.25 0.35 14.47
CA GLY A 442 6.98 0.77 13.89
C GLY A 442 6.12 1.61 14.84
N ILE A 443 4.79 1.47 14.69
CA ILE A 443 3.82 2.14 15.57
C ILE A 443 4.02 1.79 17.06
N PRO A 444 4.33 0.54 17.46
CA PRO A 444 4.67 0.22 18.84
C PRO A 444 5.80 1.08 19.41
N GLU A 445 6.87 1.34 18.65
CA GLU A 445 7.96 2.22 19.09
C GLU A 445 7.48 3.66 19.31
N VAL A 446 6.65 4.18 18.40
CA VAL A 446 6.10 5.54 18.51
C VAL A 446 5.21 5.70 19.74
N VAL A 447 4.46 4.67 20.09
CA VAL A 447 3.65 4.64 21.30
C VAL A 447 4.52 4.52 22.55
N LEU A 448 5.36 3.48 22.61
CA LEU A 448 6.07 3.09 23.83
C LEU A 448 7.25 4.00 24.17
N SER A 449 8.02 4.42 23.16
CA SER A 449 9.26 5.19 23.34
C SER A 449 9.04 6.69 23.20
N HIS A 450 8.01 7.10 22.45
CA HIS A 450 7.78 8.50 22.13
C HIS A 450 6.46 9.05 22.66
N ASN A 451 5.60 8.24 23.28
CA ASN A 451 4.27 8.68 23.76
C ASN A 451 3.46 9.43 22.69
N VAL A 452 3.56 9.00 21.42
CA VAL A 452 2.97 9.70 20.26
C VAL A 452 3.41 11.18 20.19
N PHE A 453 4.62 11.45 20.66
CA PHE A 453 5.26 12.77 20.79
C PHE A 453 4.51 13.74 21.72
N LEU A 454 3.61 13.29 22.58
CA LEU A 454 2.94 14.14 23.56
C LEU A 454 3.80 14.28 24.83
N ASN A 455 3.68 15.43 25.49
CA ASN A 455 4.11 15.59 26.89
C ASN A 455 3.04 14.96 27.80
N ALA A 456 3.06 13.63 27.94
CA ALA A 456 2.12 12.88 28.77
C ALA A 456 2.70 12.53 30.14
#